data_AF-A0A349QQK2-F1
#
_entry.id   AF-A0A349QQK2-F1
#
_cell.length_a   1.000
_cell.length_b   1.000
_cell.length_c   1.000
_cell.angle_alpha   90.00
_cell.angle_beta   90.00
_cell.angle_gamma   90.00
#
_symmetry.space_group_name_H-M   'P 1'
#
loop_
_entity.id
_entity.type
_entity.pdbx_description
1 polymer ?
#
loop_
_entity_poly.entity_id
_entity_poly.type
_entity_poly.pdbx_seq_one_letter_code
_entity_poly.pdbx_strand_id
1 'polypeptide(L)'
;MKEFKYVIKDEQGIHARPAGLFVKEAAAFPCKVTIEKDGKEADAKRIFAVMGLAVKCGQEITLKTDGENEEEAMNKLSAFLEENL
;
A
#
# COMPACT_ATOMS: atom_id res chain seq x y z
N MET A 1 1.31 15.73 -1.34
CA MET A 1 1.62 14.53 -0.54
C MET A 1 0.59 14.29 0.54
N LYS A 2 -0.04 13.11 0.54
CA LYS A 2 -0.94 12.59 1.58
C LYS A 2 -0.32 11.36 2.25
N GLU A 3 -0.68 11.12 3.51
CA GLU A 3 -0.26 9.93 4.26
C GLU A 3 -1.45 9.28 4.96
N PHE A 4 -1.45 7.94 5.02
CA PHE A 4 -2.42 7.13 5.72
C PHE A 4 -1.71 5.97 6.44
N LYS A 5 -2.02 5.80 7.72
CA LYS A 5 -1.44 4.73 8.55
C LYS A 5 -2.46 3.62 8.75
N TYR A 6 -2.00 2.39 8.61
CA TYR A 6 -2.88 1.23 8.73
C TYR A 6 -2.15 0.06 9.39
N VAL A 7 -2.85 -0.62 10.31
CA VAL A 7 -2.39 -1.86 10.92
C VAL A 7 -3.00 -3.03 10.15
N ILE A 8 -2.14 -3.85 9.57
CA ILE A 8 -2.53 -5.03 8.78
C ILE A 8 -3.24 -6.04 9.68
N LYS A 9 -4.42 -6.49 9.26
CA LYS A 9 -5.29 -7.43 9.98
C LYS A 9 -5.32 -8.81 9.33
N ASP A 10 -4.99 -8.95 8.05
CA ASP A 10 -4.86 -10.25 7.38
C ASP A 10 -3.79 -11.09 8.09
N GLU A 11 -4.17 -12.30 8.50
CA GLU A 11 -3.30 -13.23 9.22
C GLU A 11 -2.03 -13.60 8.44
N GLN A 12 -2.09 -13.58 7.11
CA GLN A 12 -0.95 -13.83 6.22
C GLN A 12 -0.11 -12.57 5.94
N GLY A 13 -0.56 -11.40 6.41
CA GLY A 13 0.04 -10.12 6.08
C GLY A 13 -0.11 -9.75 4.61
N ILE A 14 0.81 -8.95 4.07
CA ILE A 14 0.79 -8.61 2.64
C ILE A 14 1.41 -9.76 1.84
N HIS A 15 0.56 -10.65 1.32
CA HIS A 15 0.93 -11.79 0.49
C HIS A 15 0.57 -11.60 -0.99
N ALA A 16 0.94 -12.55 -1.85
CA ALA A 16 0.91 -12.39 -3.31
C ALA A 16 -0.45 -11.97 -3.89
N ARG A 17 -1.56 -12.45 -3.33
CA ARG A 17 -2.91 -12.17 -3.83
C ARG A 17 -3.34 -10.71 -3.58
N PRO A 18 -3.47 -10.22 -2.33
CA PRO A 18 -3.82 -8.83 -2.08
C PRO A 18 -2.74 -7.88 -2.61
N ALA A 19 -1.45 -8.26 -2.59
CA ALA A 19 -0.38 -7.45 -3.18
C ALA A 19 -0.56 -7.23 -4.69
N GLY A 20 -0.90 -8.28 -5.46
CA GLY A 20 -1.12 -8.16 -6.90
C GLY A 20 -2.33 -7.28 -7.26
N LEU A 21 -3.41 -7.41 -6.48
CA LEU A 21 -4.60 -6.57 -6.63
C LEU A 21 -4.32 -5.11 -6.26
N PHE A 22 -3.66 -4.88 -5.13
CA PHE A 22 -3.28 -3.54 -4.66
C PHE A 22 -2.36 -2.83 -5.67
N VAL A 23 -1.35 -3.53 -6.18
CA VAL A 23 -0.41 -2.99 -7.17
C VAL A 23 -1.11 -2.59 -8.46
N LYS A 24 -2.07 -3.42 -8.92
CA LYS A 24 -2.89 -3.10 -10.10
C LYS A 24 -3.69 -1.82 -9.89
N GLU A 25 -4.28 -1.66 -8.70
CA GLU A 25 -5.04 -0.47 -8.35
C GLU A 25 -4.12 0.76 -8.24
N ALA A 26 -3.00 0.65 -7.54
CA ALA A 26 -2.02 1.72 -7.39
C ALA A 26 -1.43 2.17 -8.74
N ALA A 27 -1.23 1.24 -9.68
CA ALA A 27 -0.72 1.53 -11.00
C ALA A 27 -1.70 2.30 -11.91
N ALA A 28 -2.98 2.36 -11.55
CA ALA A 28 -3.99 3.13 -12.30
C ALA A 28 -3.87 4.64 -12.09
N PHE A 29 -3.17 5.08 -11.05
CA PHE A 29 -3.04 6.50 -10.70
C PHE A 29 -1.73 7.11 -11.24
N PRO A 30 -1.73 8.40 -11.65
CA PRO A 30 -0.54 9.06 -12.16
C PRO A 30 0.45 9.47 -11.06
N CYS A 31 -0.01 9.65 -9.82
CA CYS A 31 0.85 10.02 -8.68
C CYS A 31 1.86 8.92 -8.28
N LYS A 32 2.90 9.30 -7.55
CA LYS A 32 3.75 8.35 -6.82
C LYS A 32 2.93 7.71 -5.69
N VAL A 33 3.07 6.41 -5.51
CA VAL A 33 2.43 5.66 -4.41
C VAL A 33 3.50 4.83 -3.72
N THR A 34 3.63 4.97 -2.41
CA THR A 34 4.70 4.32 -1.63
C THR A 34 4.11 3.68 -0.39
N ILE A 35 4.57 2.48 -0.02
CA ILE A 35 4.31 1.89 1.30
C ILE A 35 5.61 1.95 2.10
N GLU A 36 5.54 2.45 3.32
CA GLU A 36 6.64 2.40 4.29
C GLU A 36 6.32 1.41 5.42
N LYS A 37 7.32 0.65 5.84
CA LYS A 37 7.32 -0.14 7.08
C LYS A 37 8.70 -0.03 7.72
N ASP A 38 8.76 0.32 9.01
CA ASP A 38 9.99 0.37 9.81
C ASP A 38 11.12 1.19 9.12
N GLY A 39 10.78 2.33 8.51
CA GLY A 39 11.73 3.18 7.77
C GLY A 39 12.17 2.65 6.41
N LYS A 40 11.65 1.50 5.95
CA LYS A 40 11.86 0.97 4.59
C LYS A 40 10.68 1.31 3.71
N GLU A 41 10.96 1.96 2.58
CA GLU A 41 9.97 2.32 1.58
C GLU A 41 10.00 1.37 0.38
N ALA A 42 8.81 1.08 -0.17
CA ALA A 42 8.63 0.37 -1.42
C ALA A 42 7.66 1.11 -2.33
N ASP A 43 7.95 1.10 -3.64
CA ASP A 43 7.01 1.54 -4.66
C ASP A 43 5.81 0.59 -4.70
N ALA A 44 4.63 1.13 -4.36
CA ALA A 44 3.38 0.41 -4.31
C ALA A 44 2.90 -0.10 -5.67
N LYS A 45 3.50 0.38 -6.78
CA LYS A 45 3.23 -0.08 -8.14
C LYS A 45 4.09 -1.27 -8.55
N ARG A 46 4.94 -1.81 -7.67
CA ARG A 46 5.81 -2.95 -7.94
C ARG A 46 5.60 -4.07 -6.92
N ILE A 47 4.93 -5.15 -7.35
CA ILE A 47 4.54 -6.26 -6.48
C ILE A 47 5.69 -6.84 -5.65
N PHE A 48 6.86 -7.08 -6.25
CA PHE A 48 8.00 -7.63 -5.53
C PHE A 48 8.61 -6.65 -4.52
N ALA A 49 8.51 -5.34 -4.76
CA ALA A 49 8.96 -4.34 -3.80
C ALA A 49 8.04 -4.33 -2.57
N VAL A 50 6.72 -4.34 -2.79
CA VAL A 50 5.71 -4.41 -1.72
C VAL A 50 5.86 -5.69 -0.90
N MET A 51 5.92 -6.85 -1.54
CA MET A 51 6.12 -8.13 -0.85
C MET A 51 7.48 -8.18 -0.13
N GLY A 52 8.50 -7.52 -0.68
CA GLY A 52 9.84 -7.42 -0.09
C GLY A 52 9.88 -6.68 1.25
N LEU A 53 8.86 -5.87 1.59
CA LEU A 53 8.70 -5.27 2.91
C LEU A 53 8.37 -6.30 4.00
N ALA A 54 7.96 -7.51 3.60
CA ALA A 54 7.62 -8.62 4.49
C ALA A 54 6.67 -8.19 5.62
N VAL A 55 5.63 -7.44 5.28
CA VAL A 55 4.63 -6.92 6.22
C VAL A 55 3.76 -8.06 6.74
N LYS A 56 3.66 -8.19 8.06
CA LYS A 56 2.90 -9.24 8.76
C LYS A 56 1.65 -8.66 9.43
N CYS A 57 0.71 -9.53 9.80
CA CYS A 57 -0.41 -9.21 10.67
C CYS A 57 0.05 -8.45 11.93
N GLY A 58 -0.71 -7.43 12.32
CA GLY A 58 -0.43 -6.57 13.48
C GLY A 58 0.67 -5.53 13.25
N GLN A 59 1.30 -5.47 12.07
CA GLN A 59 2.29 -4.45 11.76
C GLN A 59 1.64 -3.22 11.13
N GLU A 60 2.08 -2.03 11.55
CA GLU A 60 1.69 -0.76 10.94
C GLU A 60 2.48 -0.53 9.64
N ILE A 61 1.79 -0.04 8.62
CA ILE A 61 2.38 0.55 7.44
C ILE A 61 1.96 2.01 7.31
N THR A 62 2.74 2.80 6.57
CA THR A 62 2.34 4.12 6.10
C THR A 62 2.21 4.11 4.58
N LEU A 63 0.99 4.28 4.08
CA LEU A 63 0.72 4.54 2.68
C LEU A 63 0.92 6.03 2.39
N LYS A 64 1.67 6.36 1.34
CA LYS A 64 1.93 7.73 0.91
C LYS A 64 1.55 7.89 -0.56
N THR A 65 0.83 8.96 -0.89
CA THR A 65 0.57 9.37 -2.28
C THR A 65 1.13 10.77 -2.52
N ASP A 66 1.74 11.00 -3.68
CA ASP A 66 2.32 12.29 -4.02
C ASP A 66 2.20 12.62 -5.50
N GLY A 67 1.48 13.70 -5.82
CA GLY A 67 1.32 14.22 -7.18
C GLY A 67 -0.13 14.28 -7.67
N GLU A 68 -0.31 14.18 -8.98
CA GLU A 68 -1.62 14.32 -9.63
C GLU A 68 -2.60 13.23 -9.17
N ASN A 69 -3.83 13.64 -8.82
CA ASN A 69 -4.89 12.78 -8.27
C ASN A 69 -4.50 12.03 -6.99
N GLU A 70 -3.55 12.56 -6.21
CA GLU A 70 -3.09 11.91 -4.97
C GLU A 70 -4.19 11.69 -3.94
N GLU A 71 -5.22 12.53 -3.91
CA GLU A 71 -6.35 12.42 -2.98
C GLU A 71 -7.29 11.28 -3.36
N GLU A 72 -7.64 11.16 -4.64
CA GLU A 72 -8.44 10.04 -5.15
C GLU A 72 -7.69 8.71 -4.98
N ALA A 73 -6.39 8.71 -5.31
CA ALA A 73 -5.52 7.56 -5.10
C ALA A 73 -5.48 7.16 -3.62
N MET A 74 -5.30 8.13 -2.71
CA MET A 74 -5.27 7.86 -1.28
C MET A 74 -6.57 7.21 -0.82
N ASN A 75 -7.73 7.82 -1.14
CA ASN A 75 -9.03 7.32 -0.72
C ASN A 75 -9.30 5.90 -1.21
N LYS A 76 -8.98 5.60 -2.48
CA LYS A 76 -9.24 4.28 -3.06
C LYS A 76 -8.30 3.21 -2.51
N LEU A 77 -7.03 3.56 -2.34
CA LEU A 77 -6.01 2.63 -1.85
C LEU A 77 -6.14 2.38 -0.35
N SER A 78 -6.47 3.38 0.46
CA SER A 78 -6.74 3.18 1.89
C SER A 78 -7.96 2.27 2.10
N ALA A 79 -9.04 2.48 1.33
CA ALA A 79 -10.21 1.61 1.36
C ALA A 79 -9.86 0.17 0.97
N PHE A 80 -9.03 -0.03 -0.07
CA PHE A 80 -8.55 -1.36 -0.42
C PHE A 80 -7.82 -2.04 0.76
N LEU A 81 -6.94 -1.32 1.46
CA LEU A 81 -6.21 -1.86 2.61
C LEU A 81 -7.18 -2.29 3.72
N GLU A 82 -8.18 -1.47 4.04
CA GLU A 82 -9.16 -1.78 5.09
C GLU A 82 -10.06 -2.97 4.75
N GLU A 83 -10.39 -3.16 3.48
CA GLU A 83 -11.26 -4.24 3.00
C GLU A 83 -10.53 -5.58 2.79
N ASN A 84 -9.23 -5.56 2.48
CA ASN A 84 -8.51 -6.73 1.98
C ASN A 84 -7.24 -7.10 2.77
N LEU A 85 -6.81 -6.29 3.74
CA LEU A 85 -5.52 -6.44 4.44
C LEU A 85 -5.58 -6.18 5.94
#